data_AF-A0AA40CWV9-F1
#
_entry.id   AF-A0AA40CWV9-F1
#
_cell.length_a   1.000
_cell.length_b   1.000
_cell.length_c   1.000
_cell.angle_alpha   90.00
_cell.angle_beta   90.00
_cell.angle_gamma   90.00
#
_symmetry.space_group_name_H-M   'P 1'
#
loop_
_entity.id
_entity.type
_entity.pdbx_description
1 polymer ?
#
loop_
_entity_poly.entity_id
_entity_poly.type
_entity_poly.pdbx_seq_one_letter_code
_entity_poly.pdbx_strand_id
1 'polypeptide(L)'
;MRQLSRGPSFLRLPTAYASLPSRPLSYQTDFTRHQTFSPTMTTKPNPRPLPPEKNPTVELLRRNLTPVPHVSESSAALTDFFSSFADNDTKIILIGDSTHGTSEFYHARAELTKHFIQHHGFNIVAVEADWPDAEAIDKHVLPRSPSAPSLPQDSEKPFQRFPTWMWRNLEFQNFTKWLKEWNQGKDSKTEAVGFYGLDLYSLGKSMQAVVDYLDKIDPEMSKVAQKRYERMMMWAEEPHEYGLEALAAGFKGCEKDVMRILNDLLRKRVEYESKVWNGEEFHSGEQNARLVKDAEQYYKAMYYGRDESWNLRDTHMFQTLDRILKHRSRRTPSKAIVWAHNSHIGDARATSMGWSNEELNIGQLCKEAYGNQALAIGCLTNTGTVAAARKWDGDMQVMKIRPGLPNSYEQLMHATAVENFVLDLRAGHSDDELRNALLEKRLERFIGVIYAPNTERQSHYSHAVLPEQFDGVIWFDETRHVGALEVHQPHTTVEFDETWPFGL
;
A
#
# COMPACT_ATOMS: atom_id res chain seq x y z
N MET A 1 30.74 56.23 42.91
CA MET A 1 29.31 56.38 43.25
C MET A 1 28.77 57.70 42.70
N ARG A 2 28.01 57.66 41.60
CA ARG A 2 26.79 58.45 41.32
C ARG A 2 26.28 58.07 39.94
N GLN A 3 24.97 57.81 39.87
CA GLN A 3 24.19 57.39 38.73
C GLN A 3 24.18 58.43 37.60
N LEU A 4 23.91 57.98 36.36
CA LEU A 4 22.89 58.57 35.49
C LEU A 4 22.48 57.56 34.41
N SER A 5 21.17 57.36 34.28
CA SER A 5 20.50 56.51 33.31
C SER A 5 20.56 57.10 31.89
N ARG A 6 20.81 56.27 30.87
CA ARG A 6 20.28 56.43 29.50
C ARG A 6 20.24 55.05 28.83
N GLY A 7 19.04 54.59 28.47
CA GLY A 7 18.89 53.52 27.47
C GLY A 7 19.00 54.09 26.05
N PRO A 8 19.31 53.24 25.05
CA PRO A 8 18.97 53.53 23.66
C PRO A 8 18.05 52.42 23.10
N SER A 9 16.88 52.77 22.56
CA SER A 9 16.64 53.18 21.16
C SER A 9 16.44 51.99 20.23
N PHE A 10 15.16 51.69 19.97
CA PHE A 10 14.70 50.79 18.92
C PHE A 10 15.13 51.31 17.54
N LEU A 11 15.88 50.48 16.80
CA LEU A 11 16.15 50.67 15.38
C LEU A 11 14.95 50.17 14.56
N ARG A 12 14.20 51.11 13.99
CA ARG A 12 13.29 50.87 12.85
C ARG A 12 14.13 50.67 11.59
N LEU A 13 13.87 49.59 10.87
CA LEU A 13 14.23 49.44 9.46
C LEU A 13 12.95 49.36 8.62
N PRO A 14 12.96 49.89 7.37
CA PRO A 14 11.76 50.37 6.70
C PRO A 14 11.04 49.30 5.88
N THR A 15 9.71 49.31 5.97
CA THR A 15 8.77 48.71 5.03
C THR A 15 8.83 49.42 3.69
N ALA A 16 9.30 48.71 2.66
CA ALA A 16 9.09 49.06 1.25
C ALA A 16 9.04 47.78 0.40
N TYR A 17 7.90 47.08 0.42
CA TYR A 17 7.56 46.15 -0.66
C TYR A 17 6.99 46.98 -1.81
N ALA A 18 7.85 47.29 -2.78
CA ALA A 18 7.40 47.78 -4.07
C ALA A 18 6.84 46.58 -4.87
N SER A 19 5.55 46.67 -5.18
CA SER A 19 4.83 45.80 -6.11
C SER A 19 5.50 45.84 -7.49
N LEU A 20 6.12 44.73 -7.91
CA LEU A 20 6.54 44.50 -9.28
C LEU A 20 5.42 43.74 -10.03
N PRO A 21 5.03 44.16 -11.24
CA PRO A 21 3.97 43.52 -11.99
C PRO A 21 4.44 42.16 -12.53
N SER A 22 3.60 41.15 -12.31
CA SER A 22 3.68 39.82 -12.89
C SER A 22 3.69 39.88 -14.42
N ARG A 23 4.83 39.52 -15.02
CA ARG A 23 4.89 39.17 -16.45
C ARG A 23 4.70 37.65 -16.57
N PRO A 24 3.72 37.17 -17.36
CA PRO A 24 3.63 35.76 -17.67
C PRO A 24 4.78 35.38 -18.63
N LEU A 25 5.68 34.51 -18.20
CA LEU A 25 6.63 33.83 -19.07
C LEU A 25 5.88 32.70 -19.79
N SER A 26 5.34 33.00 -20.96
CA SER A 26 4.86 32.00 -21.91
C SER A 26 6.05 31.27 -22.53
N TYR A 27 6.42 30.11 -22.01
CA TYR A 27 7.24 29.17 -22.75
C TYR A 27 6.35 28.41 -23.75
N GLN A 28 6.16 29.00 -24.93
CA GLN A 28 5.80 28.23 -26.13
C GLN A 28 7.06 27.50 -26.59
N THR A 29 7.14 26.20 -26.32
CA THR A 29 8.08 25.34 -27.03
C THR A 29 7.37 24.76 -28.25
N ASP A 30 7.62 25.38 -29.40
CA ASP A 30 7.33 24.84 -30.72
C ASP A 30 8.14 23.55 -30.94
N PHE A 31 7.47 22.40 -30.89
CA PHE A 31 7.96 21.14 -31.46
C PHE A 31 7.08 20.74 -32.64
N THR A 32 7.13 21.53 -33.72
CA THR A 32 6.70 21.07 -35.05
C THR A 32 7.90 20.47 -35.79
N ARG A 33 8.18 19.19 -35.51
CA ARG A 33 9.00 18.37 -36.42
C ARG A 33 8.06 17.53 -37.28
N HIS A 34 7.80 18.02 -38.48
CA HIS A 34 7.14 17.26 -39.54
C HIS A 34 7.98 16.02 -39.87
N GLN A 35 7.58 14.85 -39.39
CA GLN A 35 7.88 13.59 -40.05
C GLN A 35 6.69 13.21 -40.93
N THR A 36 6.88 13.32 -42.23
CA THR A 36 5.95 12.83 -43.24
C THR A 36 5.93 11.30 -43.20
N PHE A 37 4.91 10.72 -42.56
CA PHE A 37 4.62 9.29 -42.67
C PHE A 37 3.86 9.02 -43.97
N SER A 38 4.42 8.17 -44.83
CA SER A 38 3.74 7.59 -45.99
C SER A 38 2.59 6.67 -45.54
N PRO A 39 1.40 6.74 -46.15
CA PRO A 39 0.27 5.91 -45.75
C PRO A 39 0.19 4.66 -46.63
N THR A 40 0.76 3.54 -46.17
CA THR A 40 0.38 2.21 -46.69
C THR A 40 0.78 1.10 -45.72
N MET A 41 -0.01 0.90 -44.67
CA MET A 41 -0.27 -0.43 -44.11
C MET A 41 -1.73 -0.49 -43.67
N THR A 42 -2.52 -1.21 -44.45
CA THR A 42 -3.87 -1.64 -44.09
C THR A 42 -3.78 -2.63 -42.93
N THR A 43 -3.87 -2.13 -41.70
CA THR A 43 -4.15 -2.98 -40.54
C THR A 43 -5.58 -3.50 -40.70
N LYS A 44 -5.74 -4.82 -40.72
CA LYS A 44 -7.08 -5.42 -40.64
C LYS A 44 -7.75 -4.89 -39.36
N PRO A 45 -9.00 -4.42 -39.40
CA PRO A 45 -9.70 -4.04 -38.19
C PRO A 45 -9.76 -5.25 -37.27
N ASN A 46 -9.41 -5.07 -35.99
CA ASN A 46 -9.63 -6.10 -34.98
C ASN A 46 -11.10 -6.54 -35.06
N PRO A 47 -11.39 -7.86 -35.08
CA PRO A 47 -12.76 -8.33 -35.09
C PRO A 47 -13.51 -7.70 -33.92
N ARG A 48 -14.72 -7.21 -34.21
CA ARG A 48 -15.60 -6.63 -33.21
C ARG A 48 -15.79 -7.68 -32.11
N PRO A 49 -15.59 -7.35 -30.82
CA PRO A 49 -15.72 -8.33 -29.76
C PRO A 49 -17.10 -8.97 -29.78
N LEU A 50 -17.15 -10.29 -29.59
CA LEU A 50 -18.40 -11.03 -29.51
C LEU A 50 -19.23 -10.50 -28.33
N PRO A 51 -20.57 -10.52 -28.40
CA PRO A 51 -21.40 -10.33 -27.23
C PRO A 51 -20.96 -11.29 -26.11
N PRO A 52 -20.95 -10.88 -24.83
CA PRO A 52 -20.41 -11.70 -23.74
C PRO A 52 -21.02 -13.10 -23.68
N GLU A 53 -22.33 -13.20 -23.93
CA GLU A 53 -23.10 -14.46 -23.98
C GLU A 53 -22.65 -15.44 -25.08
N LYS A 54 -21.88 -14.98 -26.07
CA LYS A 54 -21.33 -15.79 -27.17
C LYS A 54 -19.83 -16.04 -27.02
N ASN A 55 -19.19 -15.57 -25.94
CA ASN A 55 -17.80 -15.86 -25.67
C ASN A 55 -17.68 -17.29 -25.10
N PRO A 56 -17.02 -18.24 -25.78
CA PRO A 56 -16.89 -19.61 -25.31
C PRO A 56 -16.22 -19.72 -23.94
N THR A 57 -15.41 -18.72 -23.55
CA THR A 57 -14.77 -18.64 -22.23
C THR A 57 -15.79 -18.56 -21.09
N VAL A 58 -16.98 -18.00 -21.31
CA VAL A 58 -18.03 -17.92 -20.27
C VAL A 58 -18.53 -19.31 -19.89
N GLU A 59 -18.72 -20.20 -20.86
CA GLU A 59 -19.11 -21.59 -20.58
C GLU A 59 -17.98 -22.37 -19.91
N LEU A 60 -16.72 -22.12 -20.29
CA LEU A 60 -15.57 -22.69 -19.59
C LEU A 60 -15.50 -22.22 -18.14
N LEU A 61 -15.76 -20.94 -17.87
CA LEU A 61 -15.85 -20.41 -16.52
C LEU A 61 -16.99 -21.08 -15.73
N ARG A 62 -18.21 -21.13 -16.27
CA ARG A 62 -19.37 -21.76 -15.61
C ARG A 62 -19.12 -23.21 -15.20
N ARG A 63 -18.36 -23.96 -16.01
CA ARG A 63 -18.04 -25.37 -15.75
C ARG A 63 -16.97 -25.56 -14.66
N ASN A 64 -16.12 -24.57 -14.43
CA ASN A 64 -14.90 -24.71 -13.62
C ASN A 64 -14.83 -23.76 -12.41
N LEU A 65 -15.70 -22.77 -12.33
CA LEU A 65 -15.82 -21.92 -11.14
C LEU A 65 -16.38 -22.71 -9.96
N THR A 66 -16.00 -22.31 -8.75
CA THR A 66 -16.60 -22.82 -7.52
C THR A 66 -17.47 -21.73 -6.92
N PRO A 67 -18.82 -21.84 -6.98
CA PRO A 67 -19.71 -20.86 -6.36
C PRO A 67 -19.50 -20.86 -4.85
N VAL A 68 -19.54 -19.66 -4.25
CA VAL A 68 -19.48 -19.49 -2.80
C VAL A 68 -20.65 -18.63 -2.32
N PRO A 69 -21.17 -18.84 -1.10
CA PRO A 69 -22.10 -17.90 -0.49
C PRO A 69 -21.47 -16.51 -0.37
N HIS A 70 -22.31 -15.49 -0.21
CA HIS A 70 -21.79 -14.16 0.10
C HIS A 70 -21.03 -14.20 1.44
N VAL A 71 -19.91 -13.48 1.56
CA VAL A 71 -19.00 -13.59 2.73
C VAL A 71 -19.65 -13.20 4.06
N SER A 72 -20.68 -12.36 4.02
CA SER A 72 -21.50 -12.02 5.20
C SER A 72 -22.42 -13.15 5.67
N GLU A 73 -22.74 -14.11 4.80
CA GLU A 73 -23.58 -15.27 5.12
C GLU A 73 -22.73 -16.44 5.62
N SER A 74 -21.64 -16.73 4.91
CA SER A 74 -20.69 -17.78 5.30
C SER A 74 -19.35 -17.58 4.62
N SER A 75 -18.27 -17.74 5.39
CA SER A 75 -16.89 -17.75 4.89
C SER A 75 -16.32 -19.17 4.73
N ALA A 76 -17.05 -20.21 5.11
CA ALA A 76 -16.54 -21.59 5.14
C ALA A 76 -16.11 -22.07 3.74
N ALA A 77 -16.99 -22.01 2.75
CA ALA A 77 -16.68 -22.44 1.38
C ALA A 77 -15.52 -21.64 0.76
N LEU A 78 -15.43 -20.33 1.05
CA LEU A 78 -14.32 -19.49 0.63
C LEU A 78 -13.01 -19.97 1.25
N THR A 79 -12.98 -20.14 2.56
CA THR A 79 -11.75 -20.55 3.27
C THR A 79 -11.32 -21.97 2.94
N ASP A 80 -12.26 -22.91 2.85
CA ASP A 80 -12.01 -24.32 2.47
C ASP A 80 -11.40 -24.42 1.06
N PHE A 81 -11.86 -23.61 0.11
CA PHE A 81 -11.30 -23.57 -1.24
C PHE A 81 -9.82 -23.18 -1.21
N PHE A 82 -9.51 -22.10 -0.49
CA PHE A 82 -8.16 -21.57 -0.41
C PHE A 82 -7.25 -22.30 0.60
N SER A 83 -7.75 -23.25 1.39
CA SER A 83 -6.88 -24.06 2.27
C SER A 83 -5.74 -24.74 1.50
N SER A 84 -5.99 -25.14 0.24
CA SER A 84 -4.98 -25.76 -0.63
C SER A 84 -3.89 -24.80 -1.14
N PHE A 85 -4.04 -23.50 -0.91
CA PHE A 85 -3.03 -22.49 -1.22
C PHE A 85 -1.99 -22.36 -0.10
N ALA A 86 -2.25 -22.92 1.07
CA ALA A 86 -1.42 -22.74 2.25
C ALA A 86 -0.76 -24.06 2.67
N ASP A 87 0.06 -24.65 1.81
CA ASP A 87 0.81 -25.85 2.17
C ASP A 87 1.98 -25.55 3.13
N ASN A 88 2.77 -26.58 3.48
CA ASN A 88 3.89 -26.44 4.40
C ASN A 88 5.01 -25.54 3.84
N ASP A 89 5.18 -25.51 2.52
CA ASP A 89 6.25 -24.77 1.84
C ASP A 89 5.84 -23.31 1.55
N THR A 90 4.54 -23.03 1.50
CA THR A 90 4.01 -21.67 1.29
C THR A 90 4.47 -20.74 2.42
N LYS A 91 5.16 -19.66 2.04
CA LYS A 91 5.70 -18.63 2.95
C LYS A 91 4.93 -17.34 2.92
N ILE A 92 4.41 -16.97 1.76
CA ILE A 92 3.76 -15.67 1.55
C ILE A 92 2.45 -15.89 0.80
N ILE A 93 1.35 -15.38 1.36
CA ILE A 93 0.09 -15.26 0.64
C ILE A 93 -0.25 -13.78 0.55
N LEU A 94 -0.29 -13.24 -0.66
CA LEU A 94 -0.73 -11.88 -0.93
C LEU A 94 -2.21 -11.90 -1.30
N ILE A 95 -3.03 -11.11 -0.62
CA ILE A 95 -4.48 -11.03 -0.84
C ILE A 95 -4.82 -9.61 -1.25
N GLY A 96 -5.22 -9.46 -2.51
CA GLY A 96 -5.49 -8.20 -3.17
C GLY A 96 -6.93 -7.72 -3.04
N ASP A 97 -7.13 -6.42 -3.24
CA ASP A 97 -8.41 -5.83 -3.57
C ASP A 97 -8.36 -5.10 -4.93
N SER A 98 -9.41 -5.20 -5.75
CA SER A 98 -9.54 -4.35 -6.94
C SER A 98 -10.06 -2.95 -6.60
N THR A 99 -10.46 -2.74 -5.34
CA THR A 99 -10.79 -1.41 -4.82
C THR A 99 -10.43 -1.25 -3.34
N HIS A 100 -9.89 -0.12 -2.89
CA HIS A 100 -9.56 0.09 -1.46
C HIS A 100 -10.76 0.29 -0.52
N GLY A 101 -11.96 0.54 -1.05
CA GLY A 101 -13.13 0.96 -0.28
C GLY A 101 -14.31 -0.01 -0.29
N THR A 102 -14.09 -1.30 -0.55
CA THR A 102 -15.15 -2.32 -0.69
C THR A 102 -15.19 -3.29 0.48
N SER A 103 -16.36 -3.42 1.13
CA SER A 103 -16.60 -4.21 2.33
C SER A 103 -16.29 -5.70 2.14
N GLU A 104 -16.77 -6.30 1.05
CA GLU A 104 -16.62 -7.74 0.77
C GLU A 104 -15.14 -8.15 0.67
N PHE A 105 -14.28 -7.26 0.16
CA PHE A 105 -12.84 -7.52 0.07
C PHE A 105 -12.14 -7.50 1.43
N TYR A 106 -12.54 -6.61 2.36
CA TYR A 106 -12.02 -6.67 3.74
C TYR A 106 -12.51 -7.91 4.46
N HIS A 107 -13.76 -8.30 4.26
CA HIS A 107 -14.30 -9.54 4.84
C HIS A 107 -13.58 -10.77 4.30
N ALA A 108 -13.40 -10.90 2.98
CA ALA A 108 -12.68 -12.02 2.37
C ALA A 108 -11.23 -12.10 2.88
N ARG A 109 -10.50 -10.97 2.87
CA ARG A 109 -9.15 -10.87 3.41
C ARG A 109 -9.08 -11.29 4.88
N ALA A 110 -10.00 -10.79 5.71
CA ALA A 110 -10.05 -11.11 7.13
C ALA A 110 -10.30 -12.60 7.35
N GLU A 111 -11.30 -13.20 6.71
CA GLU A 111 -11.67 -14.60 6.92
C GLU A 111 -10.60 -15.58 6.41
N LEU A 112 -10.00 -15.32 5.24
CA LEU A 112 -8.86 -16.09 4.77
C LEU A 112 -7.67 -15.97 5.72
N THR A 113 -7.41 -14.76 6.21
CA THR A 113 -6.30 -14.52 7.14
C THR A 113 -6.49 -15.27 8.45
N LYS A 114 -7.70 -15.25 9.01
CA LYS A 114 -8.07 -16.03 10.19
C LYS A 114 -7.82 -17.51 9.96
N HIS A 115 -8.32 -18.04 8.84
CA HIS A 115 -8.15 -19.45 8.49
C HIS A 115 -6.67 -19.86 8.37
N PHE A 116 -5.85 -19.09 7.66
CA PHE A 116 -4.43 -19.35 7.51
C PHE A 116 -3.64 -19.24 8.82
N ILE A 117 -4.02 -18.30 9.69
CA ILE A 117 -3.46 -18.21 11.05
C ILE A 117 -3.83 -19.45 11.87
N GLN A 118 -5.09 -19.85 11.85
CA GLN A 118 -5.62 -20.94 12.68
C GLN A 118 -5.12 -22.32 12.27
N HIS A 119 -4.94 -22.54 10.96
CA HIS A 119 -4.73 -23.89 10.42
C HIS A 119 -3.40 -24.09 9.69
N HIS A 120 -2.73 -23.01 9.26
CA HIS A 120 -1.57 -23.10 8.36
C HIS A 120 -0.28 -22.44 8.88
N GLY A 121 -0.31 -21.97 10.14
CA GLY A 121 0.86 -21.47 10.85
C GLY A 121 1.33 -20.08 10.41
N PHE A 122 0.46 -19.28 9.78
CA PHE A 122 0.76 -17.89 9.48
C PHE A 122 0.78 -17.04 10.75
N ASN A 123 1.84 -16.25 10.90
CA ASN A 123 2.13 -15.49 12.12
C ASN A 123 2.54 -14.04 11.86
N ILE A 124 2.47 -13.59 10.61
CA ILE A 124 2.69 -12.21 10.19
C ILE A 124 1.50 -11.77 9.34
N VAL A 125 0.87 -10.66 9.73
CA VAL A 125 -0.07 -9.92 8.90
C VAL A 125 0.59 -8.60 8.53
N ALA A 126 0.88 -8.41 7.25
CA ALA A 126 1.51 -7.21 6.73
C ALA A 126 0.54 -6.49 5.80
N VAL A 127 0.44 -5.17 5.91
CA VAL A 127 -0.54 -4.38 5.16
C VAL A 127 0.12 -3.22 4.42
N GLU A 128 -0.49 -2.80 3.32
CA GLU A 128 -0.18 -1.56 2.58
C GLU A 128 -0.55 -0.34 3.44
N ALA A 129 0.23 -0.12 4.48
CA ALA A 129 0.04 0.98 5.41
C ALA A 129 1.37 1.44 6.00
N ASP A 130 1.33 2.65 6.52
CA ASP A 130 2.44 3.29 7.20
C ASP A 130 2.90 2.49 8.43
N TRP A 131 4.23 2.29 8.55
CA TRP A 131 4.82 1.50 9.62
C TRP A 131 4.41 1.96 11.02
N PRO A 132 4.50 3.26 11.41
CA PRO A 132 4.13 3.70 12.75
C PRO A 132 2.66 3.48 13.10
N ASP A 133 1.75 3.66 12.14
CA ASP A 133 0.32 3.48 12.36
C ASP A 133 -0.03 1.99 12.51
N ALA A 134 0.58 1.11 11.70
CA ALA A 134 0.44 -0.32 11.87
C ALA A 134 1.09 -0.84 13.17
N GLU A 135 2.20 -0.25 13.61
CA GLU A 135 2.83 -0.58 14.90
C GLU A 135 1.90 -0.25 16.09
N ALA A 136 1.09 0.80 15.98
CA ALA A 136 0.06 1.10 16.98
C ALA A 136 -0.99 -0.03 17.07
N ILE A 137 -1.35 -0.63 15.94
CA ILE A 137 -2.22 -1.83 15.90
C ILE A 137 -1.51 -3.04 16.47
N ASP A 138 -0.25 -3.29 16.11
CA ASP A 138 0.55 -4.40 16.63
C ASP A 138 0.61 -4.37 18.16
N LYS A 139 0.95 -3.20 18.73
CA LYS A 139 0.95 -2.97 20.18
C LYS A 139 -0.43 -3.16 20.83
N HIS A 140 -1.52 -2.94 20.09
CA HIS A 140 -2.88 -3.14 20.57
C HIS A 140 -3.29 -4.62 20.58
N VAL A 141 -2.86 -5.39 19.59
CA VAL A 141 -3.25 -6.81 19.42
C VAL A 141 -2.29 -7.78 20.12
N LEU A 142 -1.04 -7.38 20.39
CA LEU A 142 -0.07 -8.22 21.06
C LEU A 142 -0.34 -8.31 22.58
N PRO A 143 -0.08 -9.48 23.21
CA PRO A 143 -0.17 -9.62 24.65
C PRO A 143 0.86 -8.73 25.33
N ARG A 144 0.39 -7.91 26.28
CA ARG A 144 1.25 -7.03 27.05
C ARG A 144 1.80 -7.75 28.26
N SER A 145 3.08 -7.56 28.54
CA SER A 145 3.64 -8.00 29.82
C SER A 145 2.89 -7.30 30.96
N PRO A 146 2.61 -7.98 32.09
CA PRO A 146 2.07 -7.34 33.30
C PRO A 146 2.92 -6.18 33.82
N SER A 147 4.22 -6.16 33.48
CA SER A 147 5.18 -5.11 33.83
C SER A 147 5.30 -3.98 32.79
N ALA A 148 4.57 -4.05 31.67
CA ALA A 148 4.63 -3.02 30.65
C ALA A 148 3.91 -1.74 31.14
N PRO A 149 4.51 -0.54 30.99
CA PRO A 149 3.86 0.71 31.36
C PRO A 149 2.56 0.90 30.58
N SER A 150 1.53 1.47 31.19
CA SER A 150 0.26 1.79 30.52
C SER A 150 0.51 2.54 29.21
N LEU A 151 -0.26 2.22 28.16
CA LEU A 151 -0.18 3.04 26.94
C LEU A 151 -0.73 4.43 27.29
N PRO A 152 -0.11 5.52 26.81
CA PRO A 152 -0.65 6.86 26.99
C PRO A 152 -2.11 6.91 26.52
N GLN A 153 -3.00 7.45 27.34
CA GLN A 153 -4.43 7.53 27.03
C GLN A 153 -4.70 8.52 25.88
N ASP A 154 -3.77 9.44 25.63
CA ASP A 154 -3.82 10.52 24.64
C ASP A 154 -2.90 10.29 23.43
N SER A 155 -2.50 9.05 23.12
CA SER A 155 -1.75 8.79 21.88
C SER A 155 -2.61 9.13 20.65
N GLU A 156 -2.03 9.81 19.67
CA GLU A 156 -2.66 10.07 18.37
C GLU A 156 -3.28 8.79 17.81
N LYS A 157 -4.49 8.88 17.27
CA LYS A 157 -5.15 7.69 16.71
C LYS A 157 -4.42 7.30 15.41
N PRO A 158 -4.13 6.01 15.17
CA PRO A 158 -3.50 5.61 13.92
C PRO A 158 -4.43 5.82 12.72
N PHE A 159 -3.83 5.92 11.54
CA PHE A 159 -4.48 6.06 10.23
C PHE A 159 -5.31 7.34 10.06
N GLN A 160 -4.82 8.45 10.61
CA GLN A 160 -5.46 9.76 10.48
C GLN A 160 -5.14 10.49 9.17
N ARG A 161 -4.07 10.10 8.47
CA ARG A 161 -3.73 10.64 7.16
C ARG A 161 -4.73 10.17 6.12
N PHE A 162 -4.92 10.96 5.07
CA PHE A 162 -5.68 10.52 3.91
C PHE A 162 -5.10 9.21 3.36
N PRO A 163 -5.95 8.23 3.00
CA PRO A 163 -7.41 8.20 3.17
C PRO A 163 -7.79 7.48 4.47
N THR A 164 -8.51 8.16 5.36
CA THR A 164 -8.85 7.60 6.68
C THR A 164 -9.65 6.29 6.60
N TRP A 165 -10.61 6.17 5.67
CA TRP A 165 -11.55 5.05 5.62
C TRP A 165 -10.90 3.69 5.25
N MET A 166 -9.70 3.69 4.67
CA MET A 166 -9.01 2.47 4.23
C MET A 166 -8.73 1.54 5.41
N TRP A 167 -8.22 2.09 6.52
CA TRP A 167 -7.96 1.29 7.73
C TRP A 167 -8.87 1.68 8.90
N ARG A 168 -9.60 2.80 8.82
CA ARG A 168 -10.59 3.21 9.83
C ARG A 168 -12.00 2.87 9.38
N ASN A 169 -12.27 1.57 9.29
CA ASN A 169 -13.58 1.00 8.99
C ASN A 169 -13.96 -0.13 9.95
N LEU A 170 -15.24 -0.50 9.96
CA LEU A 170 -15.79 -1.53 10.82
C LEU A 170 -15.21 -2.92 10.53
N GLU A 171 -14.95 -3.25 9.27
CA GLU A 171 -14.44 -4.55 8.84
C GLU A 171 -13.04 -4.79 9.41
N PHE A 172 -12.15 -3.82 9.27
CA PHE A 172 -10.80 -3.86 9.83
C PHE A 172 -10.80 -3.78 11.37
N GLN A 173 -11.69 -2.98 11.97
CA GLN A 173 -11.86 -2.95 13.43
C GLN A 173 -12.27 -4.34 13.97
N ASN A 174 -13.18 -5.03 13.28
CA ASN A 174 -13.60 -6.38 13.66
C ASN A 174 -12.45 -7.39 13.51
N PHE A 175 -11.65 -7.28 12.45
CA PHE A 175 -10.47 -8.12 12.26
C PHE A 175 -9.42 -7.90 13.36
N THR A 176 -9.07 -6.65 13.67
CA THR A 176 -8.08 -6.34 14.72
C THR A 176 -8.56 -6.75 16.12
N LYS A 177 -9.86 -6.63 16.40
CA LYS A 177 -10.47 -7.17 17.62
C LYS A 177 -10.29 -8.69 17.70
N TRP A 178 -10.61 -9.41 16.62
CA TRP A 178 -10.40 -10.86 16.56
C TRP A 178 -8.93 -11.22 16.73
N LEU A 179 -8.01 -10.49 16.09
CA LEU A 179 -6.58 -10.78 16.16
C LEU A 179 -6.05 -10.61 17.59
N LYS A 180 -6.54 -9.58 18.30
CA LYS A 180 -6.26 -9.40 19.72
C LYS A 180 -6.78 -10.56 20.56
N GLU A 181 -8.03 -10.98 20.35
CA GLU A 181 -8.62 -12.12 21.04
C GLU A 181 -7.85 -13.41 20.77
N TRP A 182 -7.47 -13.66 19.52
CA TRP A 182 -6.62 -14.78 19.13
C TRP A 182 -5.29 -14.75 19.89
N ASN A 183 -4.63 -13.59 19.96
CA ASN A 183 -3.34 -13.46 20.60
C ASN A 183 -3.41 -13.56 22.14
N GLN A 184 -4.58 -13.45 22.77
CA GLN A 184 -4.69 -13.53 24.24
C GLN A 184 -4.08 -14.82 24.79
N GLY A 185 -3.20 -14.68 25.79
CA GLY A 185 -2.52 -15.80 26.44
C GLY A 185 -1.35 -16.40 25.67
N LYS A 186 -1.07 -15.96 24.43
CA LYS A 186 0.09 -16.40 23.65
C LYS A 186 1.37 -15.67 24.06
N ASP A 187 2.53 -16.30 23.91
CA ASP A 187 3.80 -15.60 24.02
C ASP A 187 3.97 -14.63 22.84
N SER A 188 4.20 -13.35 23.13
CA SER A 188 4.27 -12.29 22.11
C SER A 188 5.40 -12.47 21.10
N LYS A 189 6.43 -13.26 21.44
CA LYS A 189 7.65 -13.40 20.64
C LYS A 189 7.64 -14.63 19.74
N THR A 190 6.95 -15.69 20.17
CA THR A 190 7.04 -17.01 19.54
C THR A 190 5.71 -17.50 18.98
N GLU A 191 4.58 -17.11 19.59
CA GLU A 191 3.27 -17.68 19.28
C GLU A 191 2.28 -16.64 18.76
N ALA A 192 2.34 -15.40 19.26
CA ALA A 192 1.43 -14.35 18.85
C ALA A 192 1.68 -13.92 17.39
N VAL A 193 0.60 -13.61 16.70
CA VAL A 193 0.62 -13.07 15.34
C VAL A 193 0.93 -11.58 15.40
N GLY A 194 1.95 -11.15 14.66
CA GLY A 194 2.31 -9.75 14.52
C GLY A 194 1.56 -9.04 13.41
N PHE A 195 1.40 -7.73 13.55
CA PHE A 195 0.79 -6.84 12.57
C PHE A 195 1.81 -5.78 12.10
N TYR A 196 1.94 -5.55 10.80
CA TYR A 196 3.01 -4.73 10.24
C TYR A 196 2.55 -3.86 9.09
N GLY A 197 3.09 -2.65 9.01
CA GLY A 197 2.95 -1.79 7.83
C GLY A 197 4.10 -2.02 6.87
N LEU A 198 3.87 -1.90 5.58
CA LEU A 198 4.90 -2.05 4.55
C LEU A 198 5.28 -0.72 3.88
N ASP A 199 4.43 0.29 3.97
CA ASP A 199 4.50 1.50 3.16
C ASP A 199 5.41 2.59 3.78
N LEU A 200 5.75 3.61 2.99
CA LEU A 200 6.83 4.56 3.28
C LEU A 200 6.41 6.03 3.40
N TYR A 201 5.12 6.34 3.34
CA TYR A 201 4.64 7.73 3.37
C TYR A 201 4.79 8.42 4.73
N SER A 202 4.91 7.67 5.82
CA SER A 202 5.02 8.17 7.20
C SER A 202 6.41 8.72 7.56
N LEU A 203 6.99 9.58 6.73
CA LEU A 203 8.31 10.16 6.94
C LEU A 203 8.44 10.87 8.31
N GLY A 204 7.54 11.80 8.62
CA GLY A 204 7.55 12.55 9.87
C GLY A 204 7.43 11.66 11.11
N LYS A 205 6.39 10.82 11.14
CA LYS A 205 6.14 9.87 12.24
C LYS A 205 7.29 8.90 12.43
N SER A 206 7.92 8.44 11.35
CA SER A 206 9.08 7.55 11.41
C SER A 206 10.33 8.23 11.96
N MET A 207 10.59 9.49 11.60
CA MET A 207 11.67 10.27 12.23
C MET A 207 11.44 10.42 13.74
N GLN A 208 10.21 10.74 14.15
CA GLN A 208 9.87 10.86 15.57
C GLN A 208 10.02 9.52 16.31
N ALA A 209 9.57 8.41 15.72
CA ALA A 209 9.71 7.08 16.31
C ALA A 209 11.18 6.69 16.56
N VAL A 210 12.10 7.06 15.65
CA VAL A 210 13.55 6.86 15.86
C VAL A 210 14.08 7.71 17.02
N VAL A 211 13.67 8.98 17.11
CA VAL A 211 14.07 9.88 18.20
C VAL A 211 13.54 9.35 19.55
N ASP A 212 12.26 9.00 19.63
CA ASP A 212 11.61 8.49 20.85
C ASP A 212 12.24 7.17 21.33
N TYR A 213 12.66 6.32 20.40
CA TYR A 213 13.40 5.11 20.72
C TYR A 213 14.77 5.44 21.33
N LEU A 214 15.53 6.32 20.67
CA LEU A 214 16.86 6.73 21.15
C LEU A 214 16.80 7.47 22.48
N ASP A 215 15.78 8.30 22.73
CA ASP A 215 15.59 9.00 24.01
C ASP A 215 15.52 8.05 25.21
N LYS A 216 15.02 6.83 24.99
CA LYS A 216 14.93 5.80 26.04
C LYS A 216 16.25 5.08 26.29
N ILE A 217 17.09 4.91 25.26
CA ILE A 217 18.23 3.95 25.30
C ILE A 217 19.62 4.58 25.12
N ASP A 218 19.70 5.73 24.47
CA ASP A 218 20.90 6.52 24.24
C ASP A 218 20.50 8.00 24.01
N PRO A 219 20.22 8.76 25.10
CA PRO A 219 19.78 10.14 25.01
C PRO A 219 20.77 11.08 24.29
N GLU A 220 22.06 10.75 24.30
CA GLU A 220 23.06 11.52 23.54
C GLU A 220 22.93 11.28 22.04
N MET A 221 22.72 10.02 21.62
CA MET A 221 22.41 9.71 20.23
C MET A 221 21.06 10.29 19.80
N SER A 222 20.08 10.38 20.69
CA SER A 222 18.80 11.06 20.41
C SER A 222 19.00 12.54 20.03
N LYS A 223 19.79 13.29 20.80
CA LYS A 223 20.13 14.69 20.47
C LYS A 223 20.80 14.80 19.09
N VAL A 224 21.63 13.82 18.73
CA VAL A 224 22.23 13.74 17.38
C VAL A 224 21.16 13.48 16.32
N ALA A 225 20.21 12.57 16.57
CA ALA A 225 19.09 12.28 15.67
C ALA A 225 18.20 13.50 15.46
N GLN A 226 17.77 14.18 16.54
CA GLN A 226 16.99 15.41 16.47
C GLN A 226 17.67 16.46 15.59
N LYS A 227 18.96 16.73 15.83
CA LYS A 227 19.72 17.69 15.03
C LYS A 227 19.86 17.30 13.55
N ARG A 228 20.01 16.01 13.26
CA ARG A 228 20.16 15.52 11.87
C ARG A 228 18.82 15.48 11.12
N TYR A 229 17.73 15.26 11.82
CA TYR A 229 16.38 15.29 11.25
C TYR A 229 15.76 16.68 11.19
N GLU A 230 16.24 17.66 11.97
CA GLU A 230 15.71 19.03 12.04
C GLU A 230 15.38 19.63 10.65
N ARG A 231 16.30 19.49 9.69
CA ARG A 231 16.09 20.02 8.33
C ARG A 231 15.06 19.22 7.52
N MET A 232 14.98 17.90 7.73
CA MET A 232 13.99 17.05 7.06
C MET A 232 12.61 17.21 7.68
N MET A 233 12.53 17.46 8.99
CA MET A 233 11.28 17.68 9.73
C MET A 233 10.51 18.92 9.25
N MET A 234 11.20 19.93 8.70
CA MET A 234 10.53 21.07 8.04
C MET A 234 9.61 20.64 6.89
N TRP A 235 9.87 19.48 6.30
CA TRP A 235 9.12 18.90 5.19
C TRP A 235 8.30 17.67 5.62
N ALA A 236 8.19 17.40 6.93
CA ALA A 236 7.49 16.22 7.41
C ALA A 236 5.97 16.30 7.18
N GLU A 237 5.41 17.52 7.20
CA GLU A 237 4.00 17.79 6.93
C GLU A 237 3.71 17.86 5.44
N GLU A 238 4.66 18.36 4.63
CA GLU A 238 4.52 18.50 3.17
C GLU A 238 5.75 17.89 2.44
N PRO A 239 5.93 16.55 2.42
CA PRO A 239 7.16 15.93 1.92
C PRO A 239 7.37 16.08 0.41
N HIS A 240 6.35 16.44 -0.36
CA HIS A 240 6.48 16.71 -1.78
C HIS A 240 7.24 18.04 -2.03
N GLU A 241 7.04 19.06 -1.20
CA GLU A 241 7.79 20.33 -1.31
C GLU A 241 9.30 20.10 -1.21
N TYR A 242 9.73 19.11 -0.42
CA TYR A 242 11.12 18.66 -0.37
C TYR A 242 11.64 18.18 -1.72
N GLY A 243 10.83 17.40 -2.45
CA GLY A 243 11.19 16.91 -3.78
C GLY A 243 11.33 18.03 -4.80
N LEU A 244 10.43 19.03 -4.76
CA LEU A 244 10.50 20.21 -5.61
C LEU A 244 11.75 21.04 -5.32
N GLU A 245 12.04 21.29 -4.04
CA GLU A 245 13.23 22.03 -3.62
C GLU A 245 14.53 21.25 -3.94
N ALA A 246 14.48 19.92 -3.95
CA ALA A 246 15.59 19.08 -4.37
C ALA A 246 15.98 19.24 -5.86
N LEU A 247 15.09 19.82 -6.69
CA LEU A 247 15.42 20.22 -8.06
C LEU A 247 16.20 21.54 -8.13
N ALA A 248 16.17 22.37 -7.08
CA ALA A 248 16.78 23.69 -7.09
C ALA A 248 18.32 23.62 -7.09
N ALA A 249 18.94 24.40 -7.97
CA ALA A 249 20.39 24.46 -8.08
C ALA A 249 21.04 24.96 -6.76
N GLY A 250 21.72 24.06 -6.06
CA GLY A 250 22.44 24.37 -4.82
C GLY A 250 21.80 23.81 -3.54
N PHE A 251 20.61 23.20 -3.63
CA PHE A 251 20.02 22.51 -2.48
C PHE A 251 20.85 21.28 -2.10
N LYS A 252 21.43 21.30 -0.90
CA LYS A 252 22.10 20.14 -0.33
C LYS A 252 21.05 19.31 0.40
N GLY A 253 20.54 18.25 -0.22
CA GLY A 253 19.52 17.36 0.38
C GLY A 253 19.89 16.78 1.76
N CYS A 254 18.93 16.09 2.38
CA CYS A 254 19.02 15.55 3.73
C CYS A 254 19.66 14.15 3.79
N GLU A 255 19.82 13.51 2.64
CA GLU A 255 20.35 12.16 2.43
C GLU A 255 21.55 11.82 3.30
N LYS A 256 22.58 12.68 3.33
CA LYS A 256 23.81 12.40 4.10
C LYS A 256 23.53 12.25 5.59
N ASP A 257 22.65 13.06 6.15
CA ASP A 257 22.35 13.06 7.58
C ASP A 257 21.38 11.94 7.93
N VAL A 258 20.39 11.67 7.07
CA VAL A 258 19.49 10.50 7.16
C VAL A 258 20.30 9.19 7.13
N MET A 259 21.18 9.03 6.15
CA MET A 259 22.06 7.86 6.02
C MET A 259 22.99 7.69 7.21
N ARG A 260 23.49 8.79 7.80
CA ARG A 260 24.33 8.71 9.01
C ARG A 260 23.55 8.20 10.20
N ILE A 261 22.27 8.56 10.37
CA ILE A 261 21.44 8.02 11.46
C ILE A 261 21.26 6.51 11.31
N LEU A 262 20.87 6.04 10.13
CA LEU A 262 20.75 4.60 9.87
C LEU A 262 22.08 3.87 10.12
N ASN A 263 23.19 4.41 9.62
CA ASN A 263 24.50 3.80 9.84
C ASN A 263 24.91 3.76 11.32
N ASP A 264 24.64 4.81 12.08
CA ASP A 264 24.98 4.86 13.51
C ASP A 264 24.12 3.88 14.33
N LEU A 265 22.83 3.72 13.99
CA LEU A 265 21.98 2.66 14.56
C LEU A 265 22.52 1.25 14.25
N LEU A 266 22.86 0.98 12.99
CA LEU A 266 23.36 -0.33 12.56
C LEU A 266 24.72 -0.67 13.19
N ARG A 267 25.60 0.32 13.39
CA ARG A 267 26.89 0.13 14.08
C ARG A 267 26.72 -0.27 15.54
N LYS A 268 25.68 0.25 16.20
CA LYS A 268 25.38 -0.04 17.61
C LYS A 268 24.36 -1.18 17.79
N ARG A 269 24.00 -1.91 16.74
CA ARG A 269 22.93 -2.93 16.77
C ARG A 269 23.03 -3.93 17.94
N VAL A 270 24.21 -4.49 18.18
CA VAL A 270 24.42 -5.52 19.23
C VAL A 270 24.20 -4.90 20.62
N GLU A 271 24.68 -3.67 20.81
CA GLU A 271 24.48 -2.94 22.05
C GLU A 271 23.00 -2.60 22.25
N TYR A 272 22.35 -2.03 21.23
CA TYR A 272 20.97 -1.54 21.33
C TYR A 272 19.93 -2.65 21.42
N GLU A 273 20.11 -3.76 20.70
CA GLU A 273 19.28 -4.97 20.83
C GLU A 273 19.29 -5.52 22.27
N SER A 274 20.39 -5.32 23.01
CA SER A 274 20.56 -5.82 24.38
C SER A 274 19.99 -4.91 25.48
N LYS A 275 19.79 -3.61 25.20
CA LYS A 275 19.46 -2.61 26.23
C LYS A 275 18.01 -2.64 26.70
N VAL A 276 17.06 -2.86 25.79
CA VAL A 276 15.63 -2.77 26.10
C VAL A 276 14.87 -3.89 25.41
N TRP A 277 13.98 -4.55 26.16
CA TRP A 277 12.97 -5.51 25.69
C TRP A 277 13.43 -6.38 24.49
N ASN A 278 14.56 -7.08 24.65
CA ASN A 278 14.98 -8.23 23.83
C ASN A 278 15.10 -8.02 22.30
N GLY A 279 15.23 -6.77 21.83
CA GLY A 279 15.51 -6.43 20.42
C GLY A 279 14.29 -6.10 19.56
N GLU A 280 13.05 -6.22 20.03
CA GLU A 280 11.86 -5.82 19.25
C GLU A 280 11.79 -4.30 19.03
N GLU A 281 12.04 -3.51 20.08
CA GLU A 281 12.07 -2.05 19.94
C GLU A 281 13.23 -1.58 19.05
N PHE A 282 14.34 -2.32 19.06
CA PHE A 282 15.43 -2.06 18.11
C PHE A 282 15.00 -2.34 16.67
N HIS A 283 14.34 -3.48 16.41
CA HIS A 283 13.85 -3.80 15.08
C HIS A 283 12.92 -2.70 14.53
N SER A 284 12.00 -2.20 15.35
CA SER A 284 11.14 -1.08 14.96
C SER A 284 11.93 0.22 14.73
N GLY A 285 12.86 0.57 15.63
CA GLY A 285 13.72 1.75 15.44
C GLY A 285 14.58 1.69 14.18
N GLU A 286 15.16 0.51 13.88
CA GLU A 286 15.90 0.25 12.65
C GLU A 286 15.01 0.39 11.41
N GLN A 287 13.81 -0.21 11.44
CA GLN A 287 12.88 -0.17 10.32
C GLN A 287 12.38 1.25 10.03
N ASN A 288 12.07 2.03 11.06
CA ASN A 288 11.72 3.45 10.89
C ASN A 288 12.90 4.24 10.29
N ALA A 289 14.15 4.00 10.71
CA ALA A 289 15.31 4.66 10.13
C ALA A 289 15.54 4.28 8.65
N ARG A 290 15.24 3.03 8.26
CA ARG A 290 15.25 2.58 6.86
C ARG A 290 14.15 3.26 6.06
N LEU A 291 12.95 3.36 6.61
CA LEU A 291 11.83 4.07 6.01
C LEU A 291 12.20 5.53 5.75
N VAL A 292 12.75 6.26 6.73
CA VAL A 292 13.17 7.66 6.52
C VAL A 292 14.19 7.78 5.38
N LYS A 293 15.13 6.85 5.26
CA LYS A 293 16.07 6.79 4.13
C LYS A 293 15.35 6.63 2.80
N ASP A 294 14.48 5.63 2.70
CA ASP A 294 13.83 5.28 1.44
C ASP A 294 12.78 6.32 1.04
N ALA A 295 12.06 6.90 2.01
CA ALA A 295 11.14 8.01 1.83
C ALA A 295 11.84 9.28 1.30
N GLU A 296 13.03 9.60 1.81
CA GLU A 296 13.82 10.74 1.30
C GLU A 296 14.17 10.58 -0.19
N GLN A 297 14.49 9.35 -0.62
CA GLN A 297 14.76 9.03 -2.02
C GLN A 297 13.48 9.06 -2.86
N TYR A 298 12.39 8.48 -2.33
CA TYR A 298 11.08 8.44 -2.97
C TYR A 298 10.57 9.85 -3.29
N TYR A 299 10.56 10.77 -2.32
CA TYR A 299 10.02 12.12 -2.53
C TYR A 299 10.83 12.94 -3.53
N LYS A 300 12.14 12.68 -3.68
CA LYS A 300 12.92 13.25 -4.78
C LYS A 300 12.52 12.65 -6.13
N ALA A 301 12.47 11.32 -6.22
CA ALA A 301 12.18 10.60 -7.45
C ALA A 301 10.80 10.96 -8.04
N MET A 302 9.85 11.34 -7.18
CA MET A 302 8.51 11.80 -7.55
C MET A 302 8.52 12.92 -8.61
N TYR A 303 9.59 13.72 -8.69
CA TYR A 303 9.75 14.80 -9.66
C TYR A 303 10.61 14.46 -10.89
N TYR A 304 11.30 13.30 -10.90
CA TYR A 304 12.18 12.88 -11.99
C TYR A 304 11.53 11.83 -12.92
N GLY A 305 10.77 10.88 -12.36
CA GLY A 305 10.15 9.79 -13.13
C GLY A 305 9.04 9.06 -12.38
N ARG A 306 7.93 8.77 -13.08
CA ARG A 306 6.73 8.11 -12.51
C ARG A 306 7.04 6.67 -12.09
N ASP A 307 7.67 5.93 -12.98
CA ASP A 307 8.16 4.57 -12.80
C ASP A 307 9.21 4.46 -11.69
N GLU A 308 10.15 5.40 -11.59
CA GLU A 308 11.18 5.41 -10.55
C GLU A 308 10.57 5.48 -9.14
N SER A 309 9.64 6.40 -8.91
CA SER A 309 8.98 6.54 -7.59
C SER A 309 8.13 5.33 -7.22
N TRP A 310 7.39 4.76 -8.18
CA TRP A 310 6.62 3.53 -7.98
C TRP A 310 7.52 2.36 -7.61
N ASN A 311 8.59 2.15 -8.39
CA ASN A 311 9.53 1.06 -8.20
C ASN A 311 10.24 1.16 -6.84
N LEU A 312 10.59 2.38 -6.39
CA LEU A 312 11.13 2.61 -5.05
C LEU A 312 10.13 2.20 -3.96
N ARG A 313 8.85 2.54 -4.12
CA ARG A 313 7.80 2.21 -3.14
C ARG A 313 7.59 0.72 -3.00
N ASP A 314 7.35 0.01 -4.09
CA ASP A 314 7.15 -1.44 -4.03
C ASP A 314 8.42 -2.21 -3.64
N THR A 315 9.60 -1.72 -4.04
CA THR A 315 10.87 -2.26 -3.54
C THR A 315 10.99 -2.09 -2.04
N HIS A 316 10.64 -0.93 -1.48
CA HIS A 316 10.63 -0.72 -0.03
C HIS A 316 9.66 -1.68 0.65
N MET A 317 8.42 -1.82 0.17
CA MET A 317 7.43 -2.74 0.73
C MET A 317 7.95 -4.18 0.76
N PHE A 318 8.52 -4.66 -0.35
CA PHE A 318 9.12 -5.99 -0.42
C PHE A 318 10.30 -6.17 0.54
N GLN A 319 11.23 -5.21 0.59
CA GLN A 319 12.37 -5.29 1.50
C GLN A 319 11.95 -5.24 2.96
N THR A 320 10.89 -4.49 3.30
CA THR A 320 10.30 -4.48 4.64
C THR A 320 9.69 -5.84 4.97
N LEU A 321 8.92 -6.45 4.06
CA LEU A 321 8.39 -7.79 4.23
C LEU A 321 9.48 -8.85 4.46
N ASP A 322 10.54 -8.83 3.65
CA ASP A 322 11.68 -9.73 3.77
C ASP A 322 12.41 -9.56 5.12
N ARG A 323 12.54 -8.32 5.61
CA ARG A 323 13.09 -8.04 6.95
C ARG A 323 12.19 -8.56 8.07
N ILE A 324 10.87 -8.41 7.97
CA ILE A 324 9.91 -8.94 8.95
C ILE A 324 9.99 -10.47 9.01
N LEU A 325 9.99 -11.14 7.86
CA LEU A 325 10.12 -12.60 7.76
C LEU A 325 11.43 -13.06 8.44
N LYS A 326 12.56 -12.45 8.08
CA LYS A 326 13.86 -12.77 8.69
C LYS A 326 13.87 -12.52 10.20
N HIS A 327 13.30 -11.41 10.66
CA HIS A 327 13.24 -11.07 12.09
C HIS A 327 12.42 -12.10 12.89
N ARG A 328 11.22 -12.44 12.43
CA ARG A 328 10.36 -13.46 13.07
C ARG A 328 10.97 -14.86 13.00
N SER A 329 11.62 -15.20 11.87
CA SER A 329 12.29 -16.50 11.66
C SER A 329 13.39 -16.82 12.67
N ARG A 330 13.94 -15.80 13.37
CA ARG A 330 14.93 -16.00 14.44
C ARG A 330 14.38 -16.81 15.63
N ARG A 331 13.06 -16.83 15.82
CA ARG A 331 12.41 -17.46 16.99
C ARG A 331 11.45 -18.58 16.61
N THR A 332 10.76 -18.45 15.48
CA THR A 332 9.73 -19.39 15.04
C THR A 332 9.65 -19.39 13.51
N PRO A 333 9.30 -20.49 12.83
CA PRO A 333 9.03 -20.45 11.39
C PRO A 333 8.07 -19.31 11.05
N SER A 334 8.46 -18.45 10.12
CA SER A 334 7.68 -17.27 9.74
C SER A 334 6.93 -17.51 8.44
N LYS A 335 5.65 -17.19 8.42
CA LYS A 335 4.81 -17.13 7.22
C LYS A 335 3.95 -15.87 7.26
N ALA A 336 3.86 -15.17 6.13
CA ALA A 336 3.24 -13.86 6.04
C ALA A 336 2.01 -13.84 5.14
N ILE A 337 1.00 -13.10 5.59
CA ILE A 337 -0.15 -12.72 4.77
C ILE A 337 -0.01 -11.23 4.49
N VAL A 338 -0.10 -10.84 3.22
CA VAL A 338 0.06 -9.46 2.77
C VAL A 338 -1.29 -8.94 2.26
N TRP A 339 -1.78 -7.81 2.78
CA TRP A 339 -2.96 -7.12 2.22
C TRP A 339 -2.50 -5.84 1.54
N ALA A 340 -2.71 -5.75 0.24
CA ALA A 340 -2.41 -4.56 -0.55
C ALA A 340 -3.31 -4.56 -1.80
N HIS A 341 -3.28 -3.50 -2.58
CA HIS A 341 -4.06 -3.43 -3.82
C HIS A 341 -3.68 -4.51 -4.83
N ASN A 342 -4.60 -4.90 -5.72
CA ASN A 342 -4.32 -5.80 -6.85
C ASN A 342 -3.15 -5.28 -7.71
N SER A 343 -2.98 -3.95 -7.82
CA SER A 343 -1.85 -3.32 -8.52
C SER A 343 -0.50 -3.57 -7.86
N HIS A 344 -0.49 -3.85 -6.55
CA HIS A 344 0.72 -4.15 -5.79
C HIS A 344 0.99 -5.66 -5.71
N ILE A 345 -0.04 -6.49 -5.51
CA ILE A 345 0.14 -7.91 -5.20
C ILE A 345 0.14 -8.86 -6.40
N GLY A 346 -0.47 -8.48 -7.52
CA GLY A 346 -0.42 -9.28 -8.75
C GLY A 346 0.96 -9.22 -9.39
N ASP A 347 1.38 -10.22 -10.17
CA ASP A 347 2.68 -10.16 -10.85
C ASP A 347 2.69 -9.06 -11.94
N ALA A 348 3.41 -7.96 -11.71
CA ALA A 348 3.49 -6.83 -12.65
C ALA A 348 3.99 -7.21 -14.05
N ARG A 349 4.75 -8.30 -14.20
CA ARG A 349 5.23 -8.79 -15.51
C ARG A 349 4.09 -9.30 -16.39
N ALA A 350 2.93 -9.57 -15.80
CA ALA A 350 1.71 -9.99 -16.48
C ALA A 350 0.73 -8.84 -16.74
N THR A 351 1.14 -7.58 -16.54
CA THR A 351 0.28 -6.40 -16.72
C THR A 351 0.97 -5.29 -17.52
N SER A 352 0.23 -4.24 -17.92
CA SER A 352 0.83 -3.07 -18.57
C SER A 352 1.88 -2.36 -17.71
N MET A 353 1.89 -2.57 -16.39
CA MET A 353 2.94 -2.03 -15.51
C MET A 353 4.32 -2.53 -15.96
N GLY A 354 4.50 -3.86 -16.05
CA GLY A 354 5.75 -4.44 -16.52
C GLY A 354 5.97 -4.31 -18.02
N TRP A 355 4.92 -4.40 -18.85
CA TRP A 355 5.09 -4.38 -20.31
C TRP A 355 5.37 -3.00 -20.91
N SER A 356 4.86 -1.94 -20.29
CA SER A 356 4.80 -0.62 -20.93
C SER A 356 5.28 0.52 -20.06
N ASN A 357 5.30 0.35 -18.73
CA ASN A 357 5.66 1.42 -17.82
C ASN A 357 7.00 1.18 -17.10
N GLU A 358 7.66 0.03 -17.33
CA GLU A 358 8.87 -0.38 -16.58
C GLU A 358 8.62 -0.38 -15.05
N GLU A 359 7.37 -0.57 -14.65
CA GLU A 359 6.91 -0.61 -13.27
C GLU A 359 6.98 -2.05 -12.73
N LEU A 360 7.60 -2.23 -11.56
CA LEU A 360 7.58 -3.47 -10.78
C LEU A 360 6.59 -3.36 -9.61
N ASN A 361 6.27 -4.47 -8.95
CA ASN A 361 5.48 -4.43 -7.72
C ASN A 361 5.89 -5.52 -6.70
N ILE A 362 5.38 -5.42 -5.47
CA ILE A 362 5.69 -6.38 -4.41
C ILE A 362 5.29 -7.81 -4.78
N GLY A 363 4.21 -8.00 -5.54
CA GLY A 363 3.78 -9.29 -6.09
C GLY A 363 4.88 -9.95 -6.92
N GLN A 364 5.37 -9.23 -7.94
CA GLN A 364 6.49 -9.67 -8.77
C GLN A 364 7.74 -9.96 -7.91
N LEU A 365 8.13 -9.05 -7.02
CA LEU A 365 9.34 -9.21 -6.20
C LEU A 365 9.24 -10.44 -5.28
N CYS A 366 8.06 -10.72 -4.73
CA CYS A 366 7.81 -11.93 -3.95
C CYS A 366 7.93 -13.18 -4.82
N LYS A 367 7.36 -13.19 -6.03
CA LYS A 367 7.48 -14.30 -6.97
C LYS A 367 8.93 -14.55 -7.40
N GLU A 368 9.71 -13.50 -7.62
CA GLU A 368 11.12 -13.62 -7.99
C GLU A 368 12.00 -14.14 -6.85
N ALA A 369 11.75 -13.69 -5.62
CA ALA A 369 12.57 -14.07 -4.46
C ALA A 369 12.16 -15.41 -3.82
N TYR A 370 10.86 -15.75 -3.83
CA TYR A 370 10.30 -16.91 -3.13
C TYR A 370 9.72 -17.97 -4.07
N GLY A 371 9.60 -17.69 -5.37
CA GLY A 371 9.08 -18.63 -6.35
C GLY A 371 7.67 -19.11 -5.99
N ASN A 372 7.47 -20.43 -6.02
CA ASN A 372 6.18 -21.05 -5.69
C ASN A 372 5.80 -20.95 -4.20
N GLN A 373 6.69 -20.47 -3.33
CA GLN A 373 6.36 -20.23 -1.92
C GLN A 373 5.59 -18.91 -1.70
N ALA A 374 5.46 -18.08 -2.73
CA ALA A 374 4.65 -16.87 -2.74
C ALA A 374 3.45 -17.05 -3.68
N LEU A 375 2.24 -16.88 -3.15
CA LEU A 375 1.00 -16.98 -3.92
C LEU A 375 0.18 -15.69 -3.79
N ALA A 376 -0.46 -15.27 -4.88
CA ALA A 376 -1.28 -14.06 -4.98
C ALA A 376 -2.74 -14.41 -5.26
N ILE A 377 -3.64 -13.83 -4.47
CA ILE A 377 -5.09 -14.00 -4.59
C ILE A 377 -5.70 -12.63 -4.89
N GLY A 378 -6.29 -12.43 -6.06
CA GLY A 378 -6.94 -11.17 -6.43
C GLY A 378 -8.43 -11.17 -6.10
N CYS A 379 -8.96 -10.07 -5.55
CA CYS A 379 -10.41 -9.86 -5.47
C CYS A 379 -10.87 -8.96 -6.61
N LEU A 380 -11.97 -9.30 -7.28
CA LEU A 380 -12.53 -8.55 -8.41
C LEU A 380 -14.05 -8.32 -8.24
N THR A 381 -14.58 -7.26 -8.87
CA THR A 381 -16.02 -6.92 -8.86
C THR A 381 -16.50 -6.27 -10.15
N ASN A 382 -17.77 -6.47 -10.50
CA ASN A 382 -18.41 -5.85 -11.65
C ASN A 382 -19.07 -4.51 -11.30
N THR A 383 -19.96 -4.47 -10.30
CA THR A 383 -20.73 -3.28 -9.91
C THR A 383 -20.89 -3.16 -8.40
N GLY A 384 -21.58 -2.12 -7.95
CA GLY A 384 -21.87 -1.91 -6.54
C GLY A 384 -21.57 -0.49 -6.09
N THR A 385 -21.15 -0.35 -4.83
CA THR A 385 -20.68 0.92 -4.27
C THR A 385 -19.29 0.78 -3.66
N VAL A 386 -18.52 1.86 -3.69
CA VAL A 386 -17.17 1.95 -3.10
C VAL A 386 -17.03 3.23 -2.30
N ALA A 387 -16.29 3.17 -1.18
CA ALA A 387 -15.84 4.37 -0.48
C ALA A 387 -14.58 4.90 -1.18
N ALA A 388 -14.67 6.10 -1.77
CA ALA A 388 -13.56 6.73 -2.48
C ALA A 388 -13.69 8.25 -2.43
N ALA A 389 -12.62 8.98 -2.75
CA ALA A 389 -12.65 10.42 -2.96
C ALA A 389 -12.59 10.77 -4.46
N ARG A 390 -12.96 12.01 -4.81
CA ARG A 390 -12.85 12.53 -6.18
C ARG A 390 -11.47 13.10 -6.53
N LYS A 391 -10.72 13.46 -5.50
CA LYS A 391 -9.37 14.02 -5.56
C LYS A 391 -8.67 13.69 -4.25
N TRP A 392 -7.35 13.80 -4.26
CA TRP A 392 -6.54 13.63 -3.06
C TRP A 392 -6.96 14.59 -1.95
N ASP A 393 -6.81 14.14 -0.71
CA ASP A 393 -7.31 14.79 0.53
C ASP A 393 -8.80 15.14 0.53
N GLY A 394 -9.56 14.64 -0.45
CA GLY A 394 -10.99 14.85 -0.52
C GLY A 394 -11.73 14.03 0.53
N ASP A 395 -12.86 14.57 1.00
CA ASP A 395 -13.80 13.80 1.81
C ASP A 395 -14.23 12.51 1.11
N MET A 396 -14.43 11.47 1.91
CA MET A 396 -14.92 10.19 1.43
C MET A 396 -16.33 10.35 0.87
N GLN A 397 -16.58 9.71 -0.27
CA GLN A 397 -17.90 9.59 -0.86
C GLN A 397 -18.22 8.11 -1.11
N VAL A 398 -19.49 7.78 -0.92
CA VAL A 398 -20.04 6.52 -1.43
C VAL A 398 -20.32 6.72 -2.91
N MET A 399 -19.55 6.04 -3.76
CA MET A 399 -19.60 6.17 -5.21
C MET A 399 -20.09 4.88 -5.85
N LYS A 400 -20.93 4.99 -6.89
CA LYS A 400 -21.42 3.82 -7.63
C LYS A 400 -20.37 3.36 -8.64
N ILE A 401 -19.98 2.10 -8.58
CA ILE A 401 -19.05 1.49 -9.54
C ILE A 401 -19.81 1.28 -10.86
N ARG A 402 -19.22 1.70 -11.98
CA ARG A 402 -19.78 1.48 -13.31
C ARG A 402 -19.71 -0.02 -13.67
N PRO A 403 -20.61 -0.55 -14.51
CA PRO A 403 -20.45 -1.91 -15.03
C PRO A 403 -19.09 -2.14 -15.69
N GLY A 404 -18.59 -3.37 -15.62
CA GLY A 404 -17.34 -3.80 -16.24
C GLY A 404 -17.27 -3.42 -17.73
N LEU A 405 -16.10 -2.96 -18.18
CA LEU A 405 -15.93 -2.53 -19.56
C LEU A 405 -15.97 -3.70 -20.54
N PRO A 406 -16.39 -3.47 -21.80
CA PRO A 406 -16.26 -4.49 -22.83
C PRO A 406 -14.83 -5.04 -22.96
N ASN A 407 -14.71 -6.36 -23.05
CA ASN A 407 -13.44 -7.10 -23.08
C ASN A 407 -12.59 -7.02 -21.81
N SER A 408 -13.20 -6.70 -20.67
CA SER A 408 -12.55 -6.80 -19.38
C SER A 408 -12.81 -8.14 -18.70
N TYR A 409 -11.97 -8.50 -17.73
CA TYR A 409 -12.23 -9.66 -16.88
C TYR A 409 -13.52 -9.50 -16.08
N GLU A 410 -13.86 -8.28 -15.65
CA GLU A 410 -15.11 -8.00 -14.94
C GLU A 410 -16.34 -8.31 -15.80
N GLN A 411 -16.34 -7.88 -17.08
CA GLN A 411 -17.43 -8.23 -17.99
C GLN A 411 -17.51 -9.74 -18.21
N LEU A 412 -16.36 -10.41 -18.38
CA LEU A 412 -16.29 -11.84 -18.61
C LEU A 412 -16.84 -12.64 -17.42
N MET A 413 -16.46 -12.26 -16.20
CA MET A 413 -16.91 -12.87 -14.95
C MET A 413 -18.40 -12.59 -14.70
N HIS A 414 -18.85 -11.35 -14.89
CA HIS A 414 -20.28 -10.99 -14.80
C HIS A 414 -21.16 -11.81 -15.75
N ALA A 415 -20.68 -12.04 -16.98
CA ALA A 415 -21.42 -12.81 -17.99
C ALA A 415 -21.68 -14.27 -17.59
N THR A 416 -21.01 -14.80 -16.57
CA THR A 416 -21.30 -16.13 -16.01
C THR A 416 -22.68 -16.19 -15.34
N ALA A 417 -23.20 -15.04 -14.87
CA ALA A 417 -24.40 -14.93 -14.04
C ALA A 417 -24.32 -15.69 -12.70
N VAL A 418 -23.11 -15.95 -12.21
CA VAL A 418 -22.85 -16.49 -10.87
C VAL A 418 -22.42 -15.34 -9.98
N GLU A 419 -23.20 -15.08 -8.94
CA GLU A 419 -23.02 -13.88 -8.09
C GLU A 419 -21.66 -13.84 -7.40
N ASN A 420 -21.27 -14.92 -6.74
CA ASN A 420 -19.97 -15.00 -6.05
C ASN A 420 -19.33 -16.35 -6.30
N PHE A 421 -18.04 -16.35 -6.64
CA PHE A 421 -17.30 -17.58 -6.89
C PHE A 421 -15.80 -17.38 -6.71
N VAL A 422 -15.09 -18.50 -6.67
CA VAL A 422 -13.64 -18.55 -6.57
C VAL A 422 -13.07 -19.40 -7.71
N LEU A 423 -11.84 -19.07 -8.09
CA LEU A 423 -11.07 -19.75 -9.12
C LEU A 423 -9.66 -20.04 -8.62
N ASP A 424 -9.19 -21.25 -8.88
CA ASP A 424 -7.78 -21.61 -8.79
C ASP A 424 -7.22 -21.40 -10.18
N LEU A 425 -6.20 -20.57 -10.29
CA LEU A 425 -5.56 -20.28 -11.55
C LEU A 425 -4.23 -21.03 -11.68
N ARG A 426 -3.71 -21.69 -10.64
CA ARG A 426 -2.41 -22.36 -10.70
C ARG A 426 -2.38 -23.43 -11.80
N ALA A 427 -1.24 -23.54 -12.47
CA ALA A 427 -1.03 -24.57 -13.49
C ALA A 427 -1.13 -25.97 -12.87
N GLY A 428 -1.87 -26.89 -13.50
CA GLY A 428 -2.12 -28.24 -12.98
C GLY A 428 -3.19 -28.33 -11.89
N HIS A 429 -3.73 -27.20 -11.41
CA HIS A 429 -4.88 -27.15 -10.50
C HIS A 429 -6.15 -26.61 -11.20
N SER A 430 -5.97 -25.77 -12.22
CA SER A 430 -7.02 -25.29 -13.10
C SER A 430 -7.23 -26.22 -14.30
N ASP A 431 -8.45 -26.24 -14.84
CA ASP A 431 -8.72 -26.87 -16.13
C ASP A 431 -7.90 -26.18 -17.24
N ASP A 432 -7.14 -26.98 -18.02
CA ASP A 432 -6.20 -26.46 -19.00
C ASP A 432 -6.89 -25.64 -20.11
N GLU A 433 -8.11 -26.02 -20.51
CA GLU A 433 -8.88 -25.30 -21.53
C GLU A 433 -9.30 -23.93 -21.00
N LEU A 434 -9.82 -23.86 -19.78
CA LEU A 434 -10.13 -22.59 -19.12
C LEU A 434 -8.88 -21.74 -18.94
N ARG A 435 -7.79 -22.29 -18.37
CA ARG A 435 -6.56 -21.52 -18.11
C ARG A 435 -6.03 -20.91 -19.39
N ASN A 436 -5.96 -21.68 -20.48
CA ASN A 436 -5.52 -21.19 -21.79
C ASN A 436 -6.44 -20.08 -22.33
N ALA A 437 -7.76 -20.19 -22.15
CA ALA A 437 -8.69 -19.14 -22.56
C ALA A 437 -8.52 -17.84 -21.74
N LEU A 438 -8.17 -17.97 -20.45
CA LEU A 438 -7.89 -16.83 -19.57
C LEU A 438 -6.50 -16.22 -19.78
N LEU A 439 -5.59 -16.87 -20.53
CA LEU A 439 -4.32 -16.26 -20.93
C LEU A 439 -4.49 -15.14 -21.97
N GLU A 440 -5.68 -14.97 -22.54
CA GLU A 440 -5.95 -13.83 -23.42
C GLU A 440 -5.82 -12.51 -22.65
N LYS A 441 -4.94 -11.62 -23.12
CA LYS A 441 -4.77 -10.28 -22.57
C LYS A 441 -6.09 -9.49 -22.62
N ARG A 442 -6.63 -9.14 -21.45
CA ARG A 442 -7.88 -8.38 -21.29
C ARG A 442 -7.67 -7.12 -20.45
N LEU A 443 -8.69 -6.29 -20.38
CA LEU A 443 -8.72 -5.20 -19.42
C LEU A 443 -9.03 -5.73 -18.02
N GLU A 444 -8.45 -5.11 -17.01
CA GLU A 444 -8.73 -5.35 -15.60
C GLU A 444 -8.86 -4.00 -14.88
N ARG A 445 -9.82 -3.93 -13.96
CA ARG A 445 -10.14 -2.76 -13.16
C ARG A 445 -9.30 -2.71 -11.88
N PHE A 446 -8.79 -1.52 -11.59
CA PHE A 446 -8.09 -1.14 -10.38
C PHE A 446 -8.72 0.20 -9.94
N ILE A 447 -9.35 0.27 -8.77
CA ILE A 447 -9.91 1.52 -8.22
C ILE A 447 -9.26 1.82 -6.87
N GLY A 448 -8.37 2.79 -6.84
CA GLY A 448 -7.63 3.13 -5.65
C GLY A 448 -8.49 3.91 -4.66
N VAL A 449 -7.83 4.82 -3.96
CA VAL A 449 -8.48 5.72 -2.99
C VAL A 449 -9.26 6.84 -3.71
N ILE A 450 -8.92 7.09 -4.96
CA ILE A 450 -9.60 8.01 -5.86
C ILE A 450 -10.41 7.23 -6.88
N TYR A 451 -11.68 7.60 -7.08
CA TYR A 451 -12.50 7.06 -8.16
C TYR A 451 -12.99 8.15 -9.11
N ALA A 452 -12.58 8.04 -10.38
CA ALA A 452 -12.87 8.93 -11.50
C ALA A 452 -13.75 8.23 -12.55
N PRO A 453 -15.06 8.07 -12.30
CA PRO A 453 -15.96 7.31 -13.19
C PRO A 453 -16.11 7.91 -14.60
N ASN A 454 -15.85 9.21 -14.77
CA ASN A 454 -15.96 9.88 -16.08
C ASN A 454 -14.81 9.54 -17.02
N THR A 455 -13.65 9.15 -16.48
CA THR A 455 -12.44 8.76 -17.21
C THR A 455 -12.00 7.34 -16.85
N GLU A 456 -12.95 6.49 -16.47
CA GLU A 456 -12.68 5.21 -15.82
C GLU A 456 -11.73 4.31 -16.62
N ARG A 457 -11.89 4.24 -17.95
CA ARG A 457 -10.99 3.46 -18.81
C ARG A 457 -9.54 3.93 -18.71
N GLN A 458 -9.30 5.23 -18.64
CA GLN A 458 -7.95 5.81 -18.58
C GLN A 458 -7.38 5.77 -17.18
N SER A 459 -8.21 5.97 -16.16
CA SER A 459 -7.80 6.08 -14.76
C SER A 459 -7.67 4.72 -14.06
N HIS A 460 -8.60 3.80 -14.36
CA HIS A 460 -8.87 2.62 -13.52
C HIS A 460 -8.77 1.30 -14.27
N TYR A 461 -8.31 1.29 -15.51
CA TYR A 461 -8.18 0.06 -16.28
C TYR A 461 -6.80 -0.09 -16.90
N SER A 462 -6.19 -1.23 -16.64
CA SER A 462 -4.94 -1.67 -17.23
C SER A 462 -5.16 -2.95 -18.03
N HIS A 463 -4.22 -3.33 -18.89
CA HIS A 463 -4.27 -4.66 -19.47
C HIS A 463 -3.54 -5.67 -18.58
N ALA A 464 -4.08 -6.88 -18.48
CA ALA A 464 -3.51 -7.96 -17.70
C ALA A 464 -3.75 -9.35 -18.31
N VAL A 465 -2.92 -10.31 -17.92
CA VAL A 465 -3.08 -11.75 -18.13
C VAL A 465 -3.37 -12.40 -16.77
N LEU A 466 -4.64 -12.70 -16.50
CA LEU A 466 -5.13 -13.05 -15.16
C LEU A 466 -4.42 -14.27 -14.55
N PRO A 467 -4.21 -15.39 -15.27
CA PRO A 467 -3.56 -16.58 -14.71
C PRO A 467 -2.03 -16.47 -14.56
N GLU A 468 -1.43 -15.39 -15.05
CA GLU A 468 -0.01 -15.06 -14.82
C GLU A 468 0.14 -14.02 -13.72
N GLN A 469 -0.86 -13.16 -13.53
CA GLN A 469 -0.90 -12.14 -12.49
C GLN A 469 -1.26 -12.72 -11.11
N PHE A 470 -2.22 -13.64 -11.04
CA PHE A 470 -2.69 -14.24 -9.79
C PHE A 470 -2.69 -15.77 -9.85
N ASP A 471 -2.53 -16.39 -8.68
CA ASP A 471 -2.68 -17.82 -8.48
C ASP A 471 -4.13 -18.20 -8.17
N GLY A 472 -4.92 -17.27 -7.63
CA GLY A 472 -6.34 -17.47 -7.36
C GLY A 472 -7.13 -16.18 -7.44
N VAL A 473 -8.44 -16.29 -7.66
CA VAL A 473 -9.35 -15.15 -7.76
C VAL A 473 -10.58 -15.36 -6.91
N ILE A 474 -11.03 -14.27 -6.28
CA ILE A 474 -12.31 -14.16 -5.59
C ILE A 474 -13.16 -13.16 -6.36
N TRP A 475 -14.34 -13.59 -6.79
CA TRP A 475 -15.30 -12.76 -7.50
C TRP A 475 -16.52 -12.46 -6.65
N PHE A 476 -16.92 -11.19 -6.65
CA PHE A 476 -18.21 -10.72 -6.16
C PHE A 476 -18.85 -9.85 -7.24
N ASP A 477 -20.01 -10.23 -7.79
CA ASP A 477 -20.62 -9.52 -8.91
C ASP A 477 -21.14 -8.12 -8.53
N GLU A 478 -21.65 -8.00 -7.31
CA GLU A 478 -22.08 -6.74 -6.69
C GLU A 478 -21.48 -6.59 -5.30
N THR A 479 -20.89 -5.41 -5.03
CA THR A 479 -20.24 -5.11 -3.75
C THR A 479 -20.76 -3.83 -3.08
N ARG A 480 -20.44 -3.65 -1.80
CA ARG A 480 -20.78 -2.45 -1.02
C ARG A 480 -19.54 -1.74 -0.50
N HIS A 481 -19.69 -0.44 -0.27
CA HIS A 481 -18.66 0.36 0.36
C HIS A 481 -18.41 -0.10 1.81
N VAL A 482 -17.17 0.07 2.29
CA VAL A 482 -16.81 -0.22 3.69
C VAL A 482 -17.61 0.63 4.69
N GLY A 483 -17.80 0.08 5.89
CA GLY A 483 -18.37 0.82 7.03
C GLY A 483 -17.38 1.81 7.62
N ALA A 484 -17.09 2.92 6.92
CA ALA A 484 -16.14 3.94 7.37
C ALA A 484 -16.52 4.57 8.71
N LEU A 485 -15.55 4.71 9.61
CA LEU A 485 -15.75 5.35 10.93
C LEU A 485 -15.74 6.87 10.84
N GLU A 486 -14.99 7.42 9.88
CA GLU A 486 -14.96 8.83 9.54
C GLU A 486 -15.30 9.03 8.06
N VAL A 487 -16.15 10.01 7.77
CA VAL A 487 -16.52 10.40 6.40
C VAL A 487 -15.81 11.68 5.98
N HIS A 488 -15.60 12.61 6.93
CA HIS A 488 -14.82 13.82 6.72
C HIS A 488 -13.34 13.56 6.99
N GLN A 489 -12.48 13.99 6.07
CA GLN A 489 -11.05 13.96 6.31
C GLN A 489 -10.71 14.99 7.39
N PRO A 490 -9.83 14.65 8.37
CA PRO A 490 -9.29 15.66 9.27
C PRO A 490 -8.69 16.81 8.46
N HIS A 491 -8.75 18.03 8.99
CA HIS A 491 -8.00 19.14 8.41
C HIS A 491 -6.50 18.91 8.66
N THR A 492 -5.86 18.16 7.78
CA THR A 492 -4.43 18.30 7.48
C THR A 492 -4.26 19.55 6.60
N THR A 493 -3.09 20.18 6.62
CA THR A 493 -2.82 21.30 5.71
C THR A 493 -3.09 20.86 4.27
N VAL A 494 -3.64 21.79 3.48
CA VAL A 494 -4.05 21.51 2.11
C VAL A 494 -2.79 21.21 1.29
N GLU A 495 -2.57 19.95 0.92
CA GLU A 495 -1.58 19.58 -0.10
C GLU A 495 -2.07 20.19 -1.43
N PHE A 496 -1.56 21.38 -1.76
CA PHE A 496 -1.90 22.07 -3.00
C PHE A 496 -1.13 21.38 -4.15
N ASP A 497 -1.86 20.88 -5.15
CA ASP A 497 -1.36 20.23 -6.38
C ASP A 497 -1.06 18.71 -6.34
N GLU A 498 -1.76 17.94 -5.50
CA GLU A 498 -1.92 16.49 -5.64
C GLU A 498 -2.83 16.13 -6.85
N THR A 499 -2.36 16.41 -8.05
CA THR A 499 -2.74 15.66 -9.25
C THR A 499 -1.49 14.95 -9.73
N TRP A 500 -1.38 13.64 -9.47
CA TRP A 500 -0.52 12.64 -10.12
C TRP A 500 0.36 11.81 -9.14
N PRO A 501 0.42 10.45 -9.27
CA PRO A 501 -0.58 9.61 -9.90
C PRO A 501 -0.70 8.17 -9.35
N PHE A 502 -1.28 7.93 -8.17
CA PHE A 502 -1.79 6.58 -7.86
C PHE A 502 -3.23 6.63 -7.35
N GLY A 503 -4.13 6.98 -8.28
CA GLY A 503 -5.47 6.43 -8.33
C GLY A 503 -5.52 5.46 -9.49
N LEU A 504 -4.90 4.29 -9.31
CA LEU A 504 -5.33 3.08 -10.04
C LEU A 504 -6.56 2.61 -9.31
#